data_AF-A0AAD1T0F8-F1
#
_entry.id   AF-A0AAD1T0F8-F1
#
_cell.length_a   1.000
_cell.length_b   1.000
_cell.length_c   1.000
_cell.angle_alpha   90.00
_cell.angle_beta   90.00
_cell.angle_gamma   90.00
#
_symmetry.space_group_name_H-M   'P 1'
#
loop_
_entity.id
_entity.type
_entity.pdbx_description
1 polymer ?
#
loop_
_entity_poly.entity_id
_entity_poly.type
_entity_poly.pdbx_seq_one_letter_code
_entity_poly.pdbx_strand_id
1 'polypeptide(L)'
;MEQILKQHILKGDNLTRSERTSLQDLKEDNSITIRPADKGGAIVIQDYTDYRTEILGQLSDTKTYQPITYDPISTILEKLRALVKRGAEAGWTDEYTATFLINENPKIPILYMLPKVHKDPANPPDRPIVLA
;
A
#
# COMPACT_ATOMS: atom_id res chain seq x y z
N MET A 1 -31.16 -14.89 24.36
CA MET A 1 -30.13 -14.25 23.50
C MET A 1 -29.91 -12.78 23.82
N GLU A 2 -30.93 -12.00 24.19
CA GLU A 2 -30.77 -10.57 24.54
C GLU A 2 -30.00 -10.28 25.85
N GLN A 3 -29.81 -11.27 26.73
CA GLN A 3 -29.22 -11.05 28.05
C GLN A 3 -27.68 -11.07 28.06
N ILE A 4 -27.04 -11.56 26.98
CA ILE A 4 -25.57 -11.58 26.82
C ILE A 4 -25.05 -10.22 26.30
N LEU A 5 -25.88 -9.45 25.59
CA LEU A 5 -25.51 -8.16 24.99
C LEU A 5 -25.57 -6.96 25.95
N LYS A 6 -25.96 -7.16 27.22
CA LYS A 6 -26.06 -6.09 28.23
C LYS A 6 -24.88 -6.03 29.21
N GLN A 7 -23.77 -6.69 28.93
CA GLN A 7 -22.54 -6.50 29.69
C GLN A 7 -21.56 -5.64 28.87
N HIS A 8 -21.35 -4.43 29.39
CA HIS A 8 -20.19 -3.58 29.15
C HIS A 8 -20.10 -2.87 27.78
N ILE A 9 -20.94 -1.84 27.59
CA ILE A 9 -20.41 -0.59 27.01
C ILE A 9 -19.55 0.05 28.09
N LEU A 10 -18.32 -0.45 28.28
CA LEU A 10 -17.37 0.20 29.17
C LEU A 10 -16.97 1.53 28.54
N LYS A 11 -17.18 2.61 29.29
CA LYS A 11 -16.67 3.96 29.00
C LYS A 11 -15.16 4.04 29.27
N GLY A 12 -14.40 3.01 28.87
CA GLY A 12 -12.98 2.81 29.17
C GLY A 12 -12.30 1.87 28.16
N ASP A 13 -10.98 1.78 28.26
CA ASP A 13 -10.14 0.91 27.41
C ASP A 13 -10.65 -0.55 27.46
N ASN A 14 -10.92 -1.13 26.29
CA ASN A 14 -11.41 -2.50 26.14
C ASN A 14 -10.28 -3.54 26.13
N LEU A 15 -9.04 -3.09 26.25
CA LEU A 15 -7.85 -3.94 26.31
C LEU A 15 -7.28 -3.95 27.73
N THR A 16 -6.94 -5.13 28.21
CA THR A 16 -6.11 -5.29 29.39
C THR A 16 -4.69 -4.81 29.11
N ARG A 17 -3.93 -4.53 30.17
CA ARG A 17 -2.51 -4.15 30.05
C ARG A 17 -1.70 -5.22 29.31
N SER A 18 -1.97 -6.50 29.57
CA SER A 18 -1.27 -7.61 28.94
C SER A 18 -1.55 -7.69 27.43
N GLU A 19 -2.80 -7.50 27.01
CA GLU A 19 -3.17 -7.47 25.59
C GLU A 19 -2.53 -6.27 24.88
N ARG A 20 -2.50 -5.10 25.54
CA ARG A 20 -1.84 -3.90 25.01
C ARG A 20 -0.33 -4.11 24.83
N THR A 21 0.34 -4.73 25.81
CA THR A 21 1.74 -5.13 25.68
C THR A 21 1.92 -6.11 24.52
N SER A 22 1.07 -7.14 24.43
CA SER A 22 1.17 -8.14 23.36
C SER A 22 0.99 -7.54 21.95
N LEU A 23 0.08 -6.57 21.80
CA LEU A 23 -0.09 -5.83 20.54
C LEU A 23 1.10 -4.94 20.21
N GLN A 24 1.76 -4.37 21.23
CA GLN A 24 2.98 -3.60 21.05
C GLN A 24 4.12 -4.52 20.60
N ASP A 25 4.29 -5.67 21.26
CA ASP A 25 5.29 -6.68 20.91
C ASP A 25 5.08 -7.16 19.46
N LEU A 26 3.83 -7.45 19.08
CA LEU A 26 3.47 -7.86 17.71
C LEU A 26 3.76 -6.77 16.68
N LYS A 27 3.59 -5.50 17.05
CA LYS A 27 3.88 -4.35 16.16
C LYS A 27 5.39 -4.13 15.99
N GLU A 28 6.18 -4.43 17.02
CA GLU A 28 7.63 -4.25 17.02
C GLU A 28 8.39 -5.45 16.42
N ASP A 29 7.72 -6.59 16.24
CA ASP A 29 8.28 -7.77 15.61
C ASP A 29 8.52 -7.56 14.10
N ASN A 30 9.79 -7.36 13.72
CA ASN A 30 10.21 -7.17 12.33
C ASN A 30 10.36 -8.49 11.55
N SER A 31 10.17 -9.66 12.19
CA SER A 31 10.21 -10.96 11.50
C SER A 31 8.90 -11.25 10.76
N ILE A 32 7.84 -10.52 11.05
CA ILE A 32 6.53 -10.67 10.43
C ILE A 32 6.13 -9.42 9.63
N THR A 33 5.17 -9.57 8.73
CA THR A 33 4.41 -8.44 8.20
C THR A 33 2.92 -8.67 8.37
N ILE A 34 2.21 -7.59 8.68
CA ILE A 34 0.77 -7.59 8.93
C ILE A 34 0.11 -6.80 7.80
N ARG A 35 -0.70 -7.48 6.99
CA ARG A 35 -1.37 -6.88 5.82
C ARG A 35 -2.84 -7.30 5.77
N PRO A 36 -3.74 -6.46 5.23
CA PRO A 36 -5.08 -6.93 4.92
C PRO A 36 -5.02 -7.98 3.80
N ALA A 37 -5.94 -8.93 3.83
CA ALA A 37 -6.15 -9.85 2.71
C ALA A 37 -6.70 -9.08 1.50
N ASP A 38 -6.38 -9.55 0.29
CA ASP A 38 -6.90 -9.00 -0.97
C ASP A 38 -8.44 -9.00 -1.03
N LYS A 39 -9.07 -9.99 -0.37
CA LYS A 39 -10.53 -10.15 -0.30
C LYS A 39 -10.96 -10.71 1.06
N GLY A 40 -12.19 -10.39 1.46
CA GLY A 40 -12.82 -10.98 2.65
C GLY A 40 -12.54 -10.28 3.97
N GLY A 41 -11.79 -9.17 3.96
CA GLY A 41 -11.59 -8.32 5.16
C GLY A 41 -10.73 -8.95 6.26
N ALA A 42 -10.10 -10.09 6.01
CA ALA A 42 -9.19 -10.73 6.96
C ALA A 42 -7.88 -9.94 7.12
N ILE A 43 -7.23 -10.08 8.27
CA ILE A 43 -5.86 -9.64 8.51
C ILE A 43 -4.94 -10.86 8.39
N VAL A 44 -3.86 -10.71 7.66
CA VAL A 44 -2.86 -11.75 7.41
C VAL A 44 -1.57 -11.37 8.12
N ILE A 45 -1.06 -12.30 8.92
CA ILE A 45 0.27 -12.25 9.52
C ILE A 45 1.11 -13.28 8.76
N GLN A 46 2.22 -12.85 8.18
CA GLN A 46 3.10 -13.69 7.36
C GLN A 46 4.56 -13.41 7.69
N ASP A 47 5.44 -14.37 7.43
CA ASP A 47 6.89 -14.19 7.56
C ASP A 47 7.37 -13.08 6.60
N TYR A 48 8.20 -12.18 7.11
CA TYR A 48 8.70 -11.05 6.33
C TYR A 48 9.62 -11.49 5.18
N THR A 49 10.38 -12.56 5.37
CA THR A 49 11.30 -13.11 4.36
C THR A 49 10.54 -13.66 3.17
N ASP A 50 9.45 -14.40 3.42
CA ASP A 50 8.59 -14.94 2.36
C ASP A 50 7.92 -13.82 1.58
N TYR A 51 7.33 -12.85 2.27
CA TYR A 51 6.73 -11.65 1.68
C TYR A 51 7.74 -10.88 0.80
N ARG A 52 8.96 -10.67 1.30
CA ARG A 52 10.02 -9.98 0.56
C ARG A 52 10.45 -10.79 -0.67
N THR A 53 10.56 -12.09 -0.55
CA THR A 53 10.96 -12.99 -1.64
C THR A 53 9.93 -12.96 -2.76
N GLU A 54 8.64 -13.00 -2.44
CA GLU A 54 7.55 -12.92 -3.41
C GLU A 54 7.57 -11.58 -4.18
N ILE A 55 7.71 -10.44 -3.49
CA ILE A 55 7.84 -9.12 -4.15
C ILE A 55 9.02 -9.10 -5.11
N LEU A 56 10.20 -9.51 -4.66
CA LEU A 56 11.39 -9.48 -5.49
C LEU A 56 11.28 -10.45 -6.66
N GLY A 57 10.61 -11.59 -6.47
CA GLY A 57 10.26 -12.53 -7.53
C GLY A 57 9.43 -11.84 -8.62
N GLN A 58 8.37 -11.11 -8.25
CA GLN A 58 7.54 -10.38 -9.21
C GLN A 58 8.31 -9.24 -9.91
N LEU A 59 9.14 -8.49 -9.17
CA LEU A 59 9.95 -7.40 -9.72
C LEU A 59 11.12 -7.88 -10.60
N SER A 60 11.48 -9.16 -10.52
CA SER A 60 12.54 -9.73 -11.36
C SER A 60 12.11 -9.95 -12.82
N ASP A 61 10.83 -9.77 -13.14
CA ASP A 61 10.34 -9.86 -14.52
C ASP A 61 10.89 -8.72 -15.39
N THR A 62 11.98 -9.01 -16.09
CA THR A 62 12.65 -8.09 -17.01
C THR A 62 11.90 -7.82 -18.31
N LYS A 63 10.81 -8.56 -18.60
CA LYS A 63 9.94 -8.25 -19.73
C LYS A 63 9.02 -7.07 -19.42
N THR A 64 8.70 -6.86 -18.15
CA THR A 64 7.76 -5.83 -17.68
C THR A 64 8.47 -4.69 -16.96
N TYR A 65 9.48 -4.98 -16.14
CA TYR A 65 10.16 -4.02 -15.28
C TYR A 65 11.62 -3.81 -15.69
N GLN A 66 12.09 -2.58 -15.51
CA GLN A 66 13.49 -2.20 -15.66
C GLN A 66 13.97 -1.49 -14.40
N PRO A 67 15.08 -1.93 -13.78
CA PRO A 67 15.65 -1.23 -12.64
C PRO A 67 16.21 0.13 -13.08
N ILE A 68 15.95 1.15 -12.27
CA ILE A 68 16.52 2.48 -12.42
C ILE A 68 17.48 2.76 -11.27
N THR A 69 18.57 3.46 -11.56
CA THR A 69 19.63 3.78 -10.59
C THR A 69 19.59 5.24 -10.13
N TYR A 70 18.54 5.97 -10.48
CA TYR A 70 18.39 7.40 -10.20
C TYR A 70 16.92 7.70 -9.86
N ASP A 71 16.69 8.81 -9.14
CA ASP A 71 15.35 9.31 -8.87
C ASP A 71 14.75 9.94 -10.14
N PRO A 72 13.67 9.37 -10.71
CA PRO A 72 13.09 9.85 -11.95
C PRO A 72 12.14 11.04 -11.77
N ILE A 73 11.82 11.45 -10.53
CA ILE A 73 10.75 12.42 -10.25
C ILE A 73 10.93 13.73 -10.98
N SER A 74 12.13 14.32 -10.92
CA SER A 74 12.41 15.61 -11.57
C SER A 74 12.19 15.54 -13.08
N THR A 75 12.72 14.49 -13.71
CA THR A 75 12.59 14.25 -15.16
C THR A 75 11.13 14.01 -15.57
N ILE A 76 10.38 13.26 -14.75
CA ILE A 76 8.95 13.02 -15.01
C ILE A 76 8.16 14.32 -14.86
N LEU A 77 8.43 15.12 -13.83
CA LEU A 77 7.75 16.39 -13.58
C LEU A 77 8.01 17.40 -14.69
N GLU A 78 9.24 17.51 -15.18
CA GLU A 78 9.58 18.35 -16.34
C GLU A 78 8.81 17.93 -17.59
N LYS A 79 8.76 16.62 -17.89
CA LYS A 79 7.98 16.07 -19.01
C LYS A 79 6.48 16.34 -18.85
N LEU A 80 5.96 16.20 -17.63
CA LEU A 80 4.56 16.49 -17.32
C LEU A 80 4.23 17.96 -17.55
N ARG A 81 5.05 18.90 -17.02
CA ARG A 81 4.87 20.34 -17.25
C ARG A 81 4.90 20.69 -18.74
N ALA A 82 5.84 20.13 -19.49
CA ALA A 82 5.91 20.33 -20.94
C ALA A 82 4.68 19.77 -21.67
N LEU A 83 4.17 18.61 -21.26
CA LEU A 83 2.95 18.02 -21.82
C LEU A 83 1.72 18.87 -21.54
N VAL A 84 1.54 19.29 -20.28
CA VAL A 84 0.41 20.12 -19.83
C VAL A 84 0.42 21.47 -20.54
N LYS A 85 1.59 22.13 -20.63
CA LYS A 85 1.75 23.39 -21.36
C LYS A 85 1.32 23.25 -22.83
N ARG A 86 1.80 22.22 -23.54
CA ARG A 86 1.40 21.97 -24.92
C ARG A 86 -0.11 21.71 -25.05
N GLY A 87 -0.69 20.99 -24.10
CA GLY A 87 -2.14 20.74 -24.05
C GLY A 87 -2.95 22.02 -23.87
N ALA A 88 -2.50 22.94 -23.01
CA ALA A 88 -3.15 24.23 -22.82
C ALA A 88 -3.04 25.11 -24.08
N GLU A 89 -1.85 25.20 -24.69
CA GLU A 89 -1.62 25.93 -25.94
C GLU A 89 -2.45 25.38 -27.12
N ALA A 90 -2.67 24.07 -27.15
CA ALA A 90 -3.50 23.39 -28.14
C ALA A 90 -5.01 23.41 -27.82
N GLY A 91 -5.42 24.00 -26.69
CA GLY A 91 -6.83 24.07 -26.27
C GLY A 91 -7.45 22.74 -25.82
N TRP A 92 -6.64 21.75 -25.43
CA TRP A 92 -7.12 20.48 -24.89
C TRP A 92 -7.62 20.61 -23.44
N THR A 93 -7.18 21.66 -22.75
CA THR A 93 -7.50 21.91 -21.34
C THR A 93 -7.47 23.41 -21.07
N ASP A 94 -8.23 23.86 -20.08
CA ASP A 94 -8.21 25.24 -19.60
C ASP A 94 -7.05 25.48 -18.61
N GLU A 95 -6.77 26.75 -18.30
CA GLU A 95 -5.67 27.15 -17.42
C GLU A 95 -5.80 26.60 -15.99
N TYR A 96 -7.03 26.51 -15.48
CA TYR A 96 -7.29 25.99 -14.14
C TYR A 96 -6.96 24.50 -14.08
N THR A 97 -7.46 23.73 -15.05
CA THR A 97 -7.19 22.29 -15.15
C THR A 97 -5.71 22.04 -15.43
N ALA A 98 -5.07 22.82 -16.28
CA ALA A 98 -3.62 22.74 -16.54
C ALA A 98 -2.81 22.92 -15.24
N THR A 99 -3.16 23.91 -14.43
CA THR A 99 -2.50 24.15 -13.14
C THR A 99 -2.74 23.00 -12.16
N PHE A 100 -3.97 22.49 -12.10
CA PHE A 100 -4.36 21.38 -11.21
C PHE A 100 -3.62 20.06 -11.52
N LEU A 101 -3.33 19.79 -12.80
CA LEU A 101 -2.67 18.55 -13.22
C LEU A 101 -1.20 18.46 -12.78
N ILE A 102 -0.58 19.57 -12.36
CA ILE A 102 0.83 19.60 -11.95
C ILE A 102 0.90 19.50 -10.42
N ASN A 103 1.33 18.35 -9.92
CA ASN A 103 1.74 18.22 -8.52
C ASN A 103 3.19 18.72 -8.36
N GLU A 104 3.35 19.87 -7.71
CA GLU A 104 4.66 20.49 -7.46
C GLU A 104 5.54 19.68 -6.51
N ASN A 105 4.97 18.78 -5.71
CA ASN A 105 5.70 17.95 -4.76
C ASN A 105 5.32 16.46 -4.93
N PRO A 106 5.74 15.82 -6.05
CA PRO A 106 5.47 14.41 -6.26
C PRO A 106 6.22 13.56 -5.22
N LYS A 107 5.61 12.45 -4.80
CA LYS A 107 6.26 11.45 -3.94
C LYS A 107 6.53 10.18 -4.74
N ILE A 108 7.63 9.49 -4.41
CA ILE A 108 7.89 8.16 -4.96
C ILE A 108 6.78 7.23 -4.46
N PRO A 109 6.04 6.55 -5.35
CA PRO A 109 5.01 5.62 -4.92
C PRO A 109 5.59 4.45 -4.13
N ILE A 110 4.85 3.99 -3.12
CA ILE A 110 5.24 2.84 -2.30
C ILE A 110 4.59 1.58 -2.87
N LEU A 111 5.40 0.56 -3.15
CA LEU A 111 4.94 -0.77 -3.52
C LEU A 111 4.79 -1.65 -2.27
N TYR A 112 3.66 -2.34 -2.14
CA TYR A 112 3.44 -3.40 -1.16
C TYR A 112 2.52 -4.48 -1.73
N MET A 113 2.41 -5.62 -1.03
CA MET A 113 1.53 -6.70 -1.45
C MET A 113 0.34 -6.93 -0.53
N LEU A 114 -0.74 -7.44 -1.13
CA LEU A 114 -1.90 -8.00 -0.45
C LEU A 114 -2.02 -9.50 -0.72
N PRO A 115 -2.02 -10.36 0.33
CA PRO A 115 -2.15 -11.81 0.16
C PRO A 115 -3.52 -12.21 -0.37
N LYS A 116 -3.55 -13.02 -1.43
CA LYS A 116 -4.81 -13.58 -2.00
C LYS A 116 -5.17 -14.90 -1.33
N VAL A 117 -5.40 -14.89 -0.02
CA VAL A 117 -5.78 -16.08 0.80
C VAL A 117 -7.00 -16.86 0.28
N HIS A 118 -7.85 -16.22 -0.52
CA HIS A 118 -8.98 -16.87 -1.20
C HIS A 118 -8.59 -17.75 -2.40
N LYS A 119 -7.32 -17.72 -2.83
CA LYS A 119 -6.78 -18.56 -3.91
C LYS A 119 -6.09 -19.79 -3.36
N ASP A 120 -5.24 -19.59 -2.36
CA ASP A 120 -4.56 -20.64 -1.61
C ASP A 120 -4.41 -20.16 -0.16
N PRO A 121 -5.04 -20.83 0.82
CA PRO A 121 -4.91 -20.47 2.23
C PRO A 121 -3.55 -20.80 2.85
N ALA A 122 -2.82 -21.77 2.28
CA ALA A 122 -1.53 -22.24 2.81
C ALA A 122 -0.37 -21.42 2.23
N ASN A 123 -0.39 -21.15 0.92
CA ASN A 123 0.63 -20.36 0.22
C ASN A 123 -0.03 -19.32 -0.70
N PRO A 124 -0.63 -18.26 -0.13
CA PRO A 124 -1.38 -17.29 -0.91
C PRO A 124 -0.47 -16.53 -1.88
N PRO A 125 -0.79 -16.49 -3.19
CA PRO A 125 -0.10 -15.58 -4.09
C PRO A 125 -0.44 -14.13 -3.75
N ASP A 126 0.51 -13.23 -3.98
CA ASP A 126 0.35 -11.83 -3.62
C ASP A 126 -0.22 -10.97 -4.76
N ARG A 127 -0.90 -9.86 -4.40
CA ARG A 127 -1.25 -8.77 -5.33
C ARG A 127 -0.33 -7.56 -5.11
N PRO A 128 0.43 -7.10 -6.12
CA PRO A 128 1.16 -5.84 -6.01
C PRO A 128 0.21 -4.65 -6.03
N ILE A 129 0.37 -3.76 -5.06
CA ILE A 129 -0.35 -2.48 -4.93
C ILE A 129 0.67 -1.35 -4.90
N VAL A 130 0.44 -0.36 -5.75
CA VAL A 130 1.19 0.89 -5.76
C VAL A 130 0.37 1.97 -5.06
N LEU A 131 0.88 2.50 -3.95
CA LEU A 131 0.32 3.63 -3.25
C LEU A 131 1.00 4.91 -3.72
N ALA A 132 0.22 5.77 -4.38
CA ALA A 132 0.61 7.09 -4.84
C ALA A 132 0.36 8.16 -3.77
#